data_AF-A0AAT9HZ48-F1
#
_entry.id   AF-A0AAT9HZ48-F1
#
_cell.length_a   1.000
_cell.length_b   1.000
_cell.length_c   1.000
_cell.angle_alpha   90.00
_cell.angle_beta   90.00
_cell.angle_gamma   90.00
#
_symmetry.space_group_name_H-M   'P 1'
#
loop_
_entity.id
_entity.type
_entity.pdbx_description
1 polymer ?
#
loop_
_entity_poly.entity_id
_entity_poly.type
_entity_poly.pdbx_seq_one_letter_code
_entity_poly.pdbx_strand_id
1 'polypeptide(L)'
;MPTSLLRFQFELTWSLFEYHLERLEPDDFLWEPTPHCWTVRRSPGGAWVPDWAETEPDPVPVPTIAWVTWHIGWWWSVTTDHARGRLPANGPTSSGPARARRRWTGCAPCARNGSRSSTASPRRT
;
A
#
# COMPACT_ATOMS: atom_id res chain seq x y z
N MET A 1 14.82 -23.57 18.04
CA MET A 1 13.74 -24.06 17.15
C MET A 1 12.38 -23.38 17.39
N PRO A 2 12.27 -22.04 17.27
CA PRO A 2 11.01 -21.38 16.89
C PRO A 2 11.08 -20.62 15.54
N THR A 3 12.29 -20.25 15.11
CA THR A 3 12.49 -19.43 13.90
C THR A 3 12.21 -20.19 12.60
N SER A 4 12.39 -21.52 12.58
CA SER A 4 12.10 -22.35 11.40
C SER A 4 10.60 -22.37 11.07
N LEU A 5 9.73 -22.43 12.08
CA LEU A 5 8.27 -22.37 11.90
C LEU A 5 7.83 -21.01 11.36
N LEU A 6 8.33 -19.92 11.94
CA LEU A 6 8.02 -18.56 11.47
C LEU A 6 8.52 -18.32 10.05
N ARG A 7 9.70 -18.85 9.69
CA ARG A 7 10.21 -18.80 8.32
C ARG A 7 9.27 -19.53 7.36
N PHE A 8 8.87 -20.76 7.69
CA PHE A 8 7.95 -21.51 6.84
C PHE A 8 6.61 -20.79 6.66
N GLN A 9 6.02 -20.25 7.73
CA GLN A 9 4.77 -19.47 7.64
C GLN A 9 4.93 -18.26 6.72
N PHE A 10 6.05 -17.55 6.84
CA PHE A 10 6.36 -16.43 5.95
C PHE A 10 6.47 -16.87 4.48
N GLU A 11 7.27 -17.90 4.18
CA GLU A 11 7.45 -18.38 2.80
C GLU A 11 6.12 -18.84 2.17
N LEU A 12 5.25 -19.50 2.96
CA LEU A 12 3.92 -19.90 2.50
C LEU A 12 3.03 -18.69 2.17
N THR A 13 2.92 -17.74 3.09
CA THR A 13 2.12 -16.52 2.88
C THR A 13 2.68 -15.69 1.72
N TRP A 14 4.00 -15.64 1.58
CA TRP A 14 4.65 -14.93 0.49
C TRP A 14 4.35 -15.57 -0.87
N SER A 15 4.39 -16.90 -0.96
CA SER A 15 4.05 -17.62 -2.19
C SER A 15 2.61 -17.36 -2.64
N LEU A 16 1.65 -17.33 -1.70
CA LEU A 16 0.25 -16.99 -2.00
C LEU A 16 0.09 -15.53 -2.42
N PHE A 17 0.83 -14.63 -1.76
CA PHE A 17 0.84 -13.22 -2.11
C PHE A 17 1.35 -13.00 -3.54
N GLU A 18 2.48 -13.60 -3.92
CA GLU A 18 3.03 -13.52 -5.28
C GLU A 18 2.04 -14.04 -6.32
N TYR A 19 1.45 -15.22 -6.07
CA TYR A 19 0.44 -15.81 -6.97
C TYR A 19 -0.77 -14.88 -7.22
N HIS A 20 -1.23 -14.16 -6.19
CA HIS A 20 -2.32 -13.20 -6.35
C HIS A 20 -1.86 -11.88 -6.98
N LEU A 21 -0.66 -11.42 -6.65
CA LEU A 21 -0.14 -10.15 -7.13
C LEU A 21 0.12 -10.15 -8.64
N GLU A 22 0.55 -11.28 -9.21
CA GLU A 22 0.76 -11.44 -10.66
C GLU A 22 -0.50 -11.24 -11.50
N ARG A 23 -1.69 -11.31 -10.88
CA ARG A 23 -2.98 -11.20 -11.54
C ARG A 23 -3.61 -9.81 -11.43
N LEU A 24 -3.00 -8.90 -10.64
CA LEU A 24 -3.54 -7.56 -10.43
C LEU A 24 -3.11 -6.61 -11.55
N GLU A 25 -4.08 -5.92 -12.11
CA GLU A 25 -3.89 -4.83 -13.06
C GLU A 25 -3.87 -3.48 -12.32
N PRO A 26 -3.29 -2.41 -12.92
CA PRO A 26 -3.21 -1.11 -12.28
C PRO A 26 -4.56 -0.54 -11.82
N ASP A 27 -5.63 -0.83 -12.56
CA ASP A 27 -6.98 -0.35 -12.24
C ASP A 27 -7.58 -1.04 -11.01
N ASP A 28 -7.16 -2.27 -10.70
CA ASP A 28 -7.60 -3.01 -9.51
C ASP A 28 -7.14 -2.31 -8.22
N PHE A 29 -6.04 -1.56 -8.28
CA PHE A 29 -5.48 -0.89 -7.11
C PHE A 29 -6.37 0.24 -6.60
N LEU A 30 -7.03 0.96 -7.51
CA LEU A 30 -7.89 2.10 -7.19
C LEU A 30 -9.38 1.75 -7.23
N TRP A 31 -9.73 0.48 -7.43
CA TRP A 31 -11.11 0.03 -7.39
C TRP A 31 -11.69 0.22 -5.98
N GLU A 32 -12.79 0.96 -5.89
CA GLU A 32 -13.47 1.28 -4.65
C GLU A 32 -14.59 0.25 -4.39
N PRO A 33 -14.47 -0.64 -3.38
CA PRO A 33 -15.46 -1.70 -3.12
C PRO A 33 -16.79 -1.16 -2.56
N THR A 34 -16.76 0.04 -1.97
CA THR A 34 -17.89 0.72 -1.36
C THR A 34 -17.67 2.24 -1.47
N PRO A 35 -18.74 3.06 -1.50
CA PRO A 35 -18.60 4.51 -1.41
C PRO A 35 -17.83 4.98 -0.17
N HIS A 36 -17.89 4.22 0.94
CA HIS A 36 -17.18 4.54 2.18
C HIS A 36 -15.84 3.79 2.24
N CYS A 37 -14.85 4.29 1.51
CA CYS A 37 -13.54 3.65 1.38
C CYS A 37 -12.37 4.59 1.65
N TRP A 38 -11.23 4.01 2.01
CA TRP A 38 -9.94 4.66 2.03
C TRP A 38 -9.13 4.30 0.79
N THR A 39 -8.65 5.30 0.07
CA THR A 39 -7.81 5.13 -1.13
C THR A 39 -6.66 6.14 -1.18
N VAL A 40 -5.84 6.04 -2.22
CA VAL A 40 -4.79 7.02 -2.53
C VAL A 40 -5.24 7.87 -3.71
N ARG A 41 -5.17 9.19 -3.56
CA ARG A 41 -5.57 10.16 -4.59
C ARG A 41 -4.39 10.95 -5.09
N ARG A 42 -4.40 11.32 -6.38
CA ARG A 42 -3.42 12.27 -6.90
C ARG A 42 -3.77 13.67 -6.42
N SER A 43 -2.82 14.31 -5.75
CA SER A 43 -2.86 15.74 -5.47
C SER A 43 -2.67 16.56 -6.76
N PRO A 44 -3.03 17.86 -6.77
CA PRO A 44 -2.78 18.74 -7.91
C PRO A 44 -1.31 18.81 -8.34
N GLY A 45 -0.37 18.59 -7.41
CA GLY A 45 1.07 18.50 -7.69
C GLY A 45 1.54 17.14 -8.21
N GLY A 46 0.63 16.22 -8.56
CA GLY A 46 0.94 14.90 -9.11
C GLY A 46 1.44 13.87 -8.11
N ALA A 47 1.59 14.22 -6.82
CA ALA A 47 1.94 13.29 -5.75
C ALA A 47 0.71 12.48 -5.31
N TRP A 48 0.89 11.20 -5.00
CA TRP A 48 -0.13 10.36 -4.38
C TRP A 48 -0.25 10.66 -2.89
N VAL A 49 -1.48 10.86 -2.43
CA VAL A 49 -1.83 11.18 -1.04
C VAL A 49 -2.88 10.17 -0.58
N PRO A 50 -2.60 9.38 0.47
CA PRO A 50 -3.59 8.48 1.05
C PRO A 50 -4.65 9.28 1.79
N ASP A 51 -5.87 8.73 1.85
CA ASP A 51 -6.81 9.11 2.89
C ASP A 51 -6.24 8.75 4.25
N TRP A 52 -6.43 9.66 5.20
CA TRP A 52 -5.87 9.52 6.53
C TRP A 52 -6.73 10.26 7.53
N ALA A 53 -6.90 9.67 8.71
CA ALA A 53 -7.45 10.34 9.88
C ALA A 53 -6.57 10.01 11.09
N GLU A 54 -6.31 10.99 11.97
CA GLU A 54 -5.56 10.74 13.21
C GLU A 54 -6.36 9.91 14.20
N THR A 55 -7.68 10.12 14.23
CA THR A 55 -8.63 9.29 14.95
C THR A 55 -9.37 8.42 13.95
N GLU A 56 -9.47 7.12 14.25
CA GLU A 56 -10.18 6.17 13.41
C GLU A 56 -11.66 6.57 13.28
N PRO A 57 -12.17 6.76 12.05
CA PRO A 57 -13.58 7.05 11.83
C PRO A 57 -14.48 5.88 12.22
N ASP A 58 -15.70 6.17 12.67
CA ASP A 58 -16.75 5.18 12.90
C ASP A 58 -17.93 5.42 11.94
N PRO A 59 -18.24 4.49 11.01
CA PRO A 59 -17.57 3.21 10.79
C PRO A 59 -16.21 3.34 10.09
N VAL A 60 -15.34 2.35 10.30
CA VAL A 60 -14.02 2.28 9.67
C VAL A 60 -14.17 2.13 8.14
N PRO A 61 -13.58 3.01 7.32
CA PRO A 61 -13.67 2.89 5.86
C PRO A 61 -12.97 1.63 5.33
N VAL A 62 -13.55 1.00 4.30
CA VAL A 62 -12.91 -0.16 3.67
C VAL A 62 -11.70 0.29 2.86
N PRO A 63 -10.50 -0.26 3.08
CA PRO A 63 -9.34 0.18 2.34
C PRO A 63 -9.30 -0.46 0.94
N THR A 64 -8.93 0.34 -0.06
CA THR A 64 -8.56 -0.16 -1.40
C THR A 64 -7.20 -0.87 -1.37
N ILE A 65 -6.90 -1.66 -2.40
CA ILE A 65 -5.59 -2.34 -2.53
C ILE A 65 -4.46 -1.31 -2.56
N ALA A 66 -4.65 -0.16 -3.22
CA ALA A 66 -3.65 0.92 -3.22
C ALA A 66 -3.40 1.47 -1.81
N TRP A 67 -4.45 1.69 -1.02
CA TRP A 67 -4.31 2.17 0.36
C TRP A 67 -3.57 1.15 1.23
N VAL A 68 -3.96 -0.14 1.18
CA VAL A 68 -3.29 -1.20 1.95
C VAL A 68 -1.81 -1.30 1.57
N THR A 69 -1.50 -1.28 0.28
CA THR A 69 -0.12 -1.36 -0.22
C THR A 69 0.73 -0.17 0.27
N TRP A 70 0.18 1.04 0.18
CA TRP A 70 0.83 2.24 0.70
C TRP A 70 1.04 2.15 2.22
N HIS A 71 0.00 1.75 2.96
CA HIS A 71 0.00 1.69 4.43
C HIS A 71 1.02 0.67 4.95
N ILE A 72 1.08 -0.52 4.36
CA ILE A 72 2.09 -1.55 4.67
C ILE A 72 3.50 -1.01 4.41
N GLY A 73 3.74 -0.40 3.25
CA GLY A 73 5.05 0.16 2.90
C GLY A 73 5.48 1.28 3.85
N TRP A 74 4.55 2.15 4.25
CA TRP A 74 4.80 3.20 5.23
C TRP A 74 5.16 2.63 6.61
N TRP A 75 4.35 1.71 7.15
CA TRP A 75 4.58 1.11 8.46
C TRP A 75 5.92 0.38 8.52
N TRP A 76 6.22 -0.48 7.54
CA TRP A 76 7.49 -1.20 7.50
C TRP A 76 8.69 -0.29 7.35
N SER A 77 8.57 0.83 6.62
CA SER A 77 9.67 1.79 6.53
C SER A 77 10.01 2.37 7.91
N VAL A 78 8.98 2.74 8.70
CA VAL A 78 9.16 3.25 10.06
C VAL A 78 9.74 2.17 10.98
N THR A 79 9.16 0.97 10.96
CA THR A 79 9.66 -0.19 11.73
C THR A 79 11.12 -0.48 11.42
N THR A 80 11.50 -0.40 10.15
CA THR A 80 12.86 -0.65 9.69
C THR A 80 13.84 0.44 10.13
N ASP A 81 13.42 1.71 10.09
CA ASP A 81 14.22 2.83 10.61
C ASP A 81 14.51 2.62 12.10
N HIS A 82 13.47 2.30 12.89
CA HIS A 82 13.62 1.99 14.32
C HIS A 82 14.50 0.77 14.59
N ALA A 83 14.29 -0.34 13.87
CA ALA A 83 15.07 -1.57 14.04
C ALA A 83 16.57 -1.36 13.73
N ARG A 84 16.91 -0.37 12.91
CA ARG A 84 18.29 0.01 12.56
C ARG A 84 18.84 1.15 13.41
N GLY A 85 18.11 1.61 14.44
CA GLY A 85 18.51 2.73 15.29
C GLY A 85 18.55 4.07 14.57
N ARG A 86 17.86 4.21 13.43
CA ARG A 86 17.76 5.47 12.68
C ARG A 86 16.56 6.25 13.19
N LEU A 87 16.68 7.57 13.27
CA LEU A 87 15.51 8.42 13.42
C LEU A 87 14.65 8.28 12.16
N PRO A 88 13.34 8.02 12.29
CA PRO A 88 12.44 8.04 11.14
C PRO A 88 12.58 9.39 10.43
N ALA A 89 12.63 9.37 9.10
CA ALA A 89 12.78 10.60 8.30
C ALA A 89 11.73 11.68 8.60
N ASN A 90 10.61 11.29 9.23
CA ASN A 90 9.57 12.17 9.74
C ASN A 90 9.56 12.06 11.28
N GLY A 91 10.02 13.11 11.97
CA GLY A 91 10.10 13.16 13.44
C GLY A 91 8.73 13.00 14.14
N PRO A 92 8.72 12.84 15.48
CA PRO A 92 7.50 12.56 16.26
C PRO A 92 6.44 13.67 16.22
N THR A 93 6.80 14.87 15.75
CA THR A 93 5.94 16.07 15.69
C THR A 93 5.23 16.28 14.36
N SER A 94 5.52 15.48 13.31
CA SER A 94 4.71 15.55 12.09
C SER A 94 3.46 14.68 12.27
N SER A 95 2.33 15.29 12.62
CA SER A 95 1.03 14.64 12.53
C SER A 95 0.44 14.85 11.12
N GLY A 96 -0.45 13.96 10.68
CA GLY A 96 -1.13 14.06 9.38
C GLY A 96 -0.36 13.55 8.14
N PRO A 97 -0.85 13.86 6.91
CA PRO A 97 -0.39 13.28 5.64
C PRO A 97 1.07 13.60 5.28
N ALA A 98 1.73 14.49 6.04
CA ALA A 98 3.16 14.77 5.94
C ALA A 98 4.02 13.61 6.47
N ARG A 99 3.62 12.93 7.56
CA ARG A 99 4.29 11.70 8.04
C ARG A 99 4.08 10.51 7.10
N ALA A 100 2.94 10.51 6.41
CA ALA A 100 2.53 9.54 5.42
C ALA A 100 3.23 9.70 4.05
N ARG A 101 4.03 10.77 3.88
CA ARG A 101 4.61 11.14 2.59
C ARG A 101 5.88 10.33 2.28
N ARG A 102 5.74 9.01 2.09
CA ARG A 102 6.63 8.27 1.19
C ARG A 102 5.91 8.11 -0.15
N ARG A 103 6.63 8.45 -1.22
CA ARG A 103 6.12 8.46 -2.59
C ARG A 103 5.71 7.04 -2.97
N TRP A 104 4.41 6.73 -2.91
CA TRP A 104 3.88 5.59 -3.64
C TRP A 104 4.14 5.88 -5.12
N THR A 105 4.96 5.06 -5.76
CA THR A 105 5.32 5.22 -7.18
C THR A 105 4.26 4.65 -8.13
N GLY A 106 3.15 4.13 -7.59
CA GLY A 106 2.17 3.34 -8.33
C GLY A 106 2.36 1.84 -8.08
N CYS A 107 1.66 1.02 -8.87
CA CYS A 107 1.83 -0.43 -8.95
C CYS A 107 3.32 -0.83 -8.98
N ALA A 108 3.76 -1.65 -8.02
CA ALA A 108 5.09 -2.26 -8.04
C ALA A 108 5.39 -3.04 -9.36
N PRO A 109 4.40 -3.68 -10.05
CA PRO A 109 4.64 -4.31 -11.35
C PRO A 109 4.92 -3.33 -12.49
N CYS A 110 4.30 -2.14 -12.50
CA CYS A 110 4.48 -1.14 -13.57
C CYS A 110 5.89 -0.54 -13.56
N ALA A 111 6.56 -0.50 -12.40
CA ALA A 111 7.94 -0.06 -12.28
C ALA A 111 8.94 -1.08 -12.87
N ARG A 112 8.54 -2.35 -13.01
CA ARG A 112 9.41 -3.43 -13.50
C ARG A 112 9.20 -3.76 -14.98
N ASN A 113 8.00 -3.52 -15.52
CA ASN A 113 7.67 -3.82 -16.91
C ASN A 113 7.18 -2.56 -17.62
N GLY A 114 8.11 -1.84 -18.24
CA GLY A 114 7.78 -0.77 -19.18
C GLY A 114 6.92 -1.33 -20.31
N SER A 115 5.81 -0.64 -20.57
CA SER A 115 4.91 -0.85 -21.72
C SER A 115 4.30 -2.24 -21.88
N ARG A 116 3.09 -2.44 -21.34
CA ARG A 116 2.06 -3.21 -22.07
C ARG A 116 0.76 -2.43 -22.07
N SER A 117 0.32 -2.10 -23.28
CA SER A 117 -0.93 -1.42 -23.59
C SER A 117 -2.09 -2.31 -23.15
N SER A 118 -2.87 -1.87 -22.15
CA SER A 118 -4.08 -2.58 -21.73
C SER A 118 -5.22 -2.24 -22.68
N THR A 119 -5.63 -3.21 -23.49
CA THR A 119 -6.97 -3.24 -24.09
C THR A 119 -7.96 -3.62 -22.99
N ALA A 120 -8.89 -2.71 -22.69
CA ALA A 120 -9.90 -2.85 -21.65
C ALA A 120 -10.70 -4.16 -21.79
N SER A 121 -10.67 -4.99 -20.75
CA SER A 121 -11.57 -6.12 -20.56
C SER A 121 -12.84 -5.65 -19.82
N PRO A 122 -14.04 -6.12 -20.17
CA PRO A 122 -15.26 -5.65 -19.53
C PRO A 122 -15.32 -6.09 -18.07
N ARG A 123 -15.64 -5.12 -17.21
CA ARG A 123 -15.71 -5.20 -15.75
C ARG A 123 -16.49 -6.45 -15.29
N ARG A 124 -15.91 -7.23 -14.38
CA ARG A 124 -16.68 -8.13 -13.52
C ARG A 124 -17.42 -7.27 -12.49
N THR A 125 -18.74 -7.27 -12.60
CA THR A 125 -19.69 -6.82 -11.57
C THR A 125 -19.56 -7.65 -10.31
#